data_AF-A0A0B1SC62-F1
#
_entry.id   AF-A0A0B1SC62-F1
#
_cell.length_a   1.000
_cell.length_b   1.000
_cell.length_c   1.000
_cell.angle_alpha   90.00
_cell.angle_beta   90.00
_cell.angle_gamma   90.00
#
_symmetry.space_group_name_H-M   'P 1'
#
loop_
_entity.id
_entity.type
_entity.pdbx_description
1 polymer ?
#
loop_
_entity_poly.entity_id
_entity_poly.type
_entity_poly.pdbx_seq_one_letter_code
_entity_poly.pdbx_strand_id
1 'polypeptide(L)'
;MIYPTIVCLAVHTYFLVCVIARQYVEGSKFESDMIDMVFPFMTSIQFVLYMGWLKVAEALLNPWGLDDDDFETNVLIDRNLAV
;
A
#
# COMPACT_ATOMS: atom_id res chain seq x y z
N MET A 1 -3.12 17.77 -9.38
CA MET A 1 -2.80 17.40 -7.97
C MET A 1 -3.96 16.74 -7.23
N ILE A 2 -5.22 16.91 -7.64
CA ILE A 2 -6.38 16.31 -6.94
C ILE A 2 -6.49 14.78 -7.10
N TYR A 3 -6.01 14.22 -8.21
CA TYR A 3 -6.22 12.81 -8.54
C TYR A 3 -5.42 11.85 -7.63
N PRO A 4 -4.09 11.99 -7.45
CA PRO A 4 -3.34 11.15 -6.52
C PRO A 4 -3.81 11.31 -5.07
N THR A 5 -4.19 12.53 -4.68
CA THR A 5 -4.67 12.80 -3.32
C THR A 5 -6.00 12.12 -3.03
N ILE A 6 -6.94 12.07 -3.99
CA ILE A 6 -8.21 11.34 -3.82
C ILE A 6 -7.97 9.83 -3.72
N VAL A 7 -7.09 9.28 -4.56
CA VAL A 7 -6.77 7.84 -4.54
C VAL A 7 -6.11 7.45 -3.20
N CYS A 8 -5.15 8.25 -2.73
CA CYS A 8 -4.51 8.03 -1.45
C CYS A 8 -5.52 8.10 -0.30
N LEU A 9 -6.40 9.11 -0.30
CA LEU A 9 -7.42 9.28 0.72
C LEU A 9 -8.44 8.12 0.73
N ALA A 10 -8.88 7.65 -0.44
CA ALA A 10 -9.82 6.54 -0.56
C ALA A 10 -9.26 5.24 0.05
N VAL A 11 -8.00 4.90 -0.23
CA VAL A 11 -7.35 3.69 0.31
C VAL A 11 -7.20 3.78 1.83
N HIS A 12 -6.77 4.94 2.35
CA HIS A 12 -6.62 5.15 3.79
C HIS A 12 -7.97 5.12 4.52
N THR A 13 -9.02 5.74 3.98
CA THR A 13 -10.37 5.71 4.57
C THR A 13 -10.97 4.30 4.54
N TYR A 14 -10.76 3.54 3.45
CA TYR A 14 -11.20 2.14 3.38
C TYR A 14 -10.59 1.31 4.51
N PHE A 15 -9.28 1.44 4.76
CA PHE A 15 -8.62 0.73 5.84
C PHE A 15 -9.02 1.21 7.23
N LEU A 16 -9.22 2.51 7.43
CA LEU A 16 -9.72 3.06 8.69
C LEU A 16 -11.07 2.43 9.06
N VAL A 17 -11.99 2.33 8.09
CA VAL A 17 -13.29 1.67 8.30
C VAL A 17 -13.11 0.17 8.54
N CYS A 18 -12.24 -0.51 7.80
CA CYS A 18 -11.98 -1.94 7.99
C CYS A 18 -11.41 -2.27 9.38
N VAL A 19 -10.54 -1.42 9.93
CA VAL A 19 -9.96 -1.60 11.28
C VAL A 19 -11.04 -1.58 12.34
N ILE A 20 -12.06 -0.72 12.21
CA ILE A 20 -13.18 -0.62 13.15
C ILE A 20 -14.21 -1.74 12.90
N ALA A 21 -14.57 -1.99 11.64
CA ALA A 21 -15.62 -2.92 11.27
C ALA A 21 -15.23 -4.39 11.48
N ARG A 22 -13.94 -4.71 11.45
CA ARG A 22 -13.42 -6.08 11.63
C ARG A 22 -12.86 -6.33 13.03
N GLN A 23 -13.13 -5.44 13.99
CA GLN A 23 -12.87 -5.76 15.40
C GLN A 23 -13.78 -6.92 15.83
N TYR A 24 -13.18 -7.92 16.46
CA TYR A 24 -13.92 -9.06 16.99
C TYR A 24 -14.77 -8.58 18.18
N VAL A 25 -16.09 -8.65 18.04
CA VAL A 25 -17.04 -8.35 19.13
C VAL A 25 -17.38 -9.66 19.82
N GLU A 26 -16.98 -9.81 21.09
CA GLU A 26 -17.31 -10.96 21.92
C GLU A 26 -18.85 -11.15 21.97
N GLY A 27 -19.32 -12.31 21.50
CA GLY A 27 -20.75 -12.68 21.57
C GLY A 27 -21.33 -13.32 20.29
N SER A 28 -20.59 -13.39 19.18
CA SER A 28 -21.07 -14.09 17.99
C SER A 28 -20.93 -15.61 18.15
N LYS A 29 -22.06 -16.33 18.11
CA LYS A 29 -22.17 -17.80 18.28
C LYS A 29 -21.69 -18.61 17.06
N PHE A 30 -20.83 -18.06 16.22
CA PHE A 30 -20.27 -18.80 15.10
C PHE A 30 -18.86 -19.23 15.48
N GLU A 31 -18.66 -20.56 15.51
CA GLU A 31 -17.35 -21.21 15.55
C GLU A 31 -16.42 -20.45 14.58
N SER A 32 -15.60 -19.57 15.13
CA SER A 32 -14.69 -18.75 14.35
C SER A 32 -13.31 -19.32 14.59
N ASP A 33 -12.63 -19.64 13.49
CA ASP A 33 -11.22 -20.00 13.46
C ASP A 33 -10.46 -19.23 14.53
N MET A 34 -9.87 -19.94 15.50
CA MET A 34 -9.10 -19.34 16.61
C MET A 34 -7.98 -18.40 16.10
N ILE A 35 -7.58 -18.55 14.84
CA ILE A 35 -6.56 -17.75 14.16
C ILE A 35 -7.04 -16.32 13.89
N ASP A 36 -8.31 -16.10 13.53
CA ASP A 36 -8.86 -14.77 13.23
C ASP A 36 -9.26 -13.98 14.49
N MET A 37 -9.29 -14.64 15.67
CA MET A 37 -9.68 -14.03 16.94
C MET A 37 -8.55 -13.17 17.56
N VAL A 38 -7.28 -13.56 17.37
CA VAL A 38 -6.13 -12.85 17.94
C VAL A 38 -5.58 -11.80 16.97
N PHE A 39 -5.62 -12.11 15.66
CA PHE A 39 -5.15 -11.22 14.63
C PHE A 39 -5.94 -11.45 13.33
N PRO A 40 -6.47 -10.40 12.69
CA PRO A 40 -7.30 -10.56 11.50
C PRO A 40 -6.41 -10.86 10.28
N PHE A 41 -5.97 -12.11 10.15
CA PHE A 41 -4.99 -12.56 9.15
C PHE A 41 -5.42 -12.25 7.72
N MET A 42 -6.69 -12.52 7.40
CA MET A 42 -7.23 -12.24 6.08
C MET A 42 -7.27 -10.74 5.76
N THR A 43 -7.50 -9.89 6.77
CA THR A 43 -7.49 -8.43 6.61
C THR A 43 -6.08 -7.91 6.41
N SER A 44 -5.08 -8.50 7.05
CA SER A 44 -3.68 -8.12 6.87
C SER A 44 -3.16 -8.45 5.48
N ILE A 45 -3.56 -9.59 4.89
CA ILE A 45 -3.24 -9.88 3.49
C ILE A 45 -3.86 -8.84 2.55
N GLN A 46 -5.14 -8.50 2.76
CA GLN A 46 -5.80 -7.44 1.98
C GLN A 46 -5.08 -6.09 2.15
N PHE A 47 -4.62 -5.76 3.36
CA PHE A 47 -3.84 -4.56 3.62
C PHE A 47 -2.56 -4.51 2.81
N VAL A 48 -1.73 -5.56 2.85
CA VAL A 48 -0.47 -5.61 2.11
C VAL A 48 -0.72 -5.48 0.60
N LEU A 49 -1.76 -6.12 0.06
CA LEU A 49 -2.06 -6.04 -1.38
C LEU A 49 -2.49 -4.63 -1.81
N TYR A 50 -3.48 -4.01 -1.15
CA TYR A 50 -3.97 -2.70 -1.57
C TYR A 50 -2.99 -1.56 -1.24
N MET A 51 -2.29 -1.61 -0.11
CA MET A 51 -1.24 -0.63 0.21
C MET A 51 -0.02 -0.82 -0.68
N GLY A 52 0.36 -2.06 -0.97
CA GLY A 52 1.45 -2.38 -1.90
C GLY A 52 1.14 -1.85 -3.30
N TRP A 53 -0.09 -2.03 -3.79
CA TRP A 53 -0.49 -1.51 -5.09
C TRP A 53 -0.47 0.03 -5.14
N LEU A 54 -0.93 0.70 -4.08
CA LEU A 54 -0.82 2.16 -3.96
C LEU A 54 0.63 2.63 -3.97
N LYS A 55 1.52 1.93 -3.25
CA LYS A 55 2.96 2.26 -3.17
C LYS A 55 3.68 2.12 -4.50
N VAL A 56 3.35 1.10 -5.30
CA VAL A 56 3.88 0.96 -6.67
C VAL A 56 3.47 2.16 -7.54
N ALA A 57 2.21 2.60 -7.44
CA ALA A 57 1.74 3.77 -8.18
C ALA A 57 2.42 5.07 -7.72
N GLU A 58 2.75 5.18 -6.43
CA GLU A 58 3.49 6.31 -5.86
C GLU A 58 4.94 6.36 -6.36
N ALA A 59 5.65 5.23 -6.37
CA ALA A 59 7.02 5.14 -6.89
C ALA A 59 7.09 5.52 -8.39
N LEU A 60 6.13 5.07 -9.20
CA LEU A 60 6.07 5.41 -10.62
C LEU A 60 5.58 6.83 -10.90
N LEU A 61 5.08 7.56 -9.89
CA LEU A 61 4.58 8.92 -10.08
C LEU A 61 5.71 9.90 -10.43
N ASN A 62 6.91 9.67 -9.89
CA ASN A 62 8.09 10.49 -10.18
C ASN A 62 9.36 9.63 -10.34
N PRO A 63 9.57 8.98 -11.50
CA PRO A 63 10.64 8.01 -11.70
C PRO A 63 12.04 8.63 -11.89
N TRP A 64 12.18 9.94 -11.63
CA TRP A 64 13.38 10.76 -11.85
C TRP A 64 13.94 11.29 -10.53
N GLY A 65 13.49 10.73 -9.41
CA GLY A 65 13.95 11.09 -8.08
C GLY A 65 15.29 10.43 -7.74
N LEU A 66 15.44 10.13 -6.45
CA LEU A 66 16.60 9.48 -5.85
C LEU A 66 16.19 8.22 -5.09
N ASP A 67 14.97 7.73 -5.30
CA ASP A 67 14.52 6.48 -4.70
C ASP A 67 15.25 5.31 -5.36
N ASP A 68 15.41 4.20 -4.63
CA ASP A 68 16.21 3.05 -5.09
C ASP A 68 15.71 2.46 -6.42
N ASP A 69 14.42 2.63 -6.73
CA ASP A 69 13.76 2.14 -7.95
C ASP A 69 13.68 3.21 -9.07
N ASP A 70 14.24 4.40 -8.86
CA ASP A 70 14.25 5.49 -9.86
C ASP A 70 15.29 5.25 -10.97
N PHE A 71 15.13 5.96 -12.08
CA PHE A 71 16.10 5.90 -13.16
C PHE A 71 17.45 6.53 -12.74
N GLU A 72 18.54 5.79 -12.91
CA GLU A 72 19.92 6.28 -12.79
C GLU A 72 20.31 7.20 -13.96
N THR A 73 19.65 8.35 -14.05
CA THR A 73 19.83 9.33 -15.13
C THR A 73 21.24 9.90 -15.18
N ASN A 74 21.91 10.09 -14.03
CA ASN A 74 23.30 10.54 -13.98
C ASN A 74 24.25 9.57 -14.69
N VAL A 75 24.07 8.25 -14.48
CA VAL A 75 24.88 7.22 -15.14
C VAL A 75 24.63 7.22 -16.64
N LEU A 76 23.38 7.42 -17.08
CA LEU A 76 23.04 7.53 -18.49
C LEU A 76 23.66 8.78 -19.14
N ILE A 77 23.71 9.91 -18.43
CA ILE A 77 24.33 11.15 -18.91
C ILE A 77 25.84 10.97 -19.05
N ASP A 78 26.52 10.44 -18.03
CA ASP A 78 27.96 10.21 -18.06
C ASP A 78 28.36 9.27 -19.20
N ARG A 79 27.57 8.21 -19.44
CA ARG A 79 27.77 7.30 -20.57
C ARG A 79 27.62 7.98 -21.93
N ASN A 80 26.62 8.86 -22.08
CA ASN A 80 26.38 9.54 -23.35
C ASN A 80 27.43 10.61 -23.66
N LEU A 81 28.04 11.24 -22.65
CA LEU A 81 29.09 12.25 -22.81
C LEU A 81 30.49 11.66 -23.00
N ALA A 82 30.72 10.42 -22.56
CA ALA A 82 31.98 9.71 -22.73
C ALA A 82 32.12 9.04 -24.11
N VAL A 83 31.07 9.08 -24.94
CA VAL A 83 31.07 8.68 -26.37
C VAL A 83 31.41 9.89 -27.23
#